data_AF-A0A5C8TP81-F1
#
_entry.id   AF-A0A5C8TP81-F1
#
_cell.length_a   1.000
_cell.length_b   1.000
_cell.length_c   1.000
_cell.angle_alpha   90.00
_cell.angle_beta   90.00
_cell.angle_gamma   90.00
#
_symmetry.space_group_name_H-M   'P 1'
#
loop_
_entity.id
_entity.type
_entity.pdbx_description
1 polymer ?
#
loop_
_entity_poly.entity_id
_entity_poly.type
_entity_poly.pdbx_seq_one_letter_code
_entity_poly.pdbx_strand_id
1 'polypeptide(L)' 'MFLTTPALAADDAASCAEGITMIRDALAANPSEAALPKLKKALRVAEREQKEGEFDECLDAVTDARKALGR' A
#
# COMPACT_ATOMS: atom_id res chain seq x y z
N MET A 1 1.30 -14.89 20.66
CA MET A 1 1.92 -15.80 19.68
C MET A 1 1.02 -15.78 18.44
N PHE A 2 1.23 -14.84 17.53
CA PHE A 2 0.48 -14.81 16.27
C PHE A 2 1.12 -15.82 15.33
N LEU A 3 0.42 -16.91 15.07
CA LEU A 3 0.74 -17.84 14.00
C LEU A 3 0.29 -17.17 12.70
N THR A 4 1.15 -16.35 12.09
CA THR A 4 0.94 -15.96 10.69
C THR A 4 1.12 -17.23 9.88
N THR A 5 0.01 -17.79 9.43
CA THR A 5 0.05 -18.96 8.55
C THR A 5 0.76 -18.54 7.26
N PRO A 6 1.73 -19.30 6.75
CA PRO A 6 2.54 -18.89 5.60
C PRO A 6 1.75 -18.57 4.33
N ALA A 7 0.54 -19.12 4.18
CA ALA A 7 -0.37 -18.76 3.09
C ALA A 7 -0.88 -17.30 3.20
N LEU A 8 -1.35 -16.88 4.39
CA LEU A 8 -1.76 -15.49 4.62
C LEU A 8 -0.60 -14.52 4.36
N ALA A 9 0.58 -14.82 4.90
CA ALA A 9 1.74 -13.94 4.71
C ALA A 9 2.17 -13.80 3.23
N ALA A 10 1.98 -14.85 2.42
CA ALA A 10 2.23 -14.79 0.97
C ALA A 10 1.16 -13.98 0.23
N ASP A 11 -0.12 -14.13 0.62
CA ASP A 11 -1.23 -13.36 0.08
C ASP A 11 -1.11 -11.87 0.44
N ASP A 12 -0.68 -11.55 1.66
CA ASP A 12 -0.45 -10.17 2.12
C ASP A 12 0.74 -9.55 1.39
N ALA A 13 1.82 -10.30 1.15
CA ALA A 13 2.97 -9.85 0.37
C ALA A 13 2.59 -9.52 -1.08
N ALA A 14 1.79 -10.37 -1.72
CA ALA A 14 1.29 -10.14 -3.08
C ALA A 14 0.34 -8.94 -3.12
N SER A 15 -0.61 -8.87 -2.18
CA SER A 15 -1.58 -7.78 -2.05
C SER A 15 -0.89 -6.42 -1.81
N CYS A 16 0.18 -6.41 -1.02
CA CYS A 16 1.03 -5.24 -0.81
C CYS A 16 1.70 -4.78 -2.12
N ALA A 17 2.30 -5.70 -2.89
CA ALA A 17 2.95 -5.38 -4.16
C ALA A 17 1.98 -4.84 -5.23
N GLU A 18 0.79 -5.43 -5.31
CA GLU A 18 -0.30 -4.94 -6.16
C GLU A 18 -0.78 -3.56 -5.72
N GLY A 19 -0.93 -3.35 -4.41
CA GLY A 19 -1.29 -2.05 -3.84
C GLY A 19 -0.28 -0.96 -4.16
N ILE A 20 1.02 -1.24 -4.05
CA ILE A 20 2.10 -0.31 -4.43
C ILE A 20 1.98 0.06 -5.91
N THR A 21 1.78 -0.93 -6.78
CA THR A 21 1.60 -0.69 -8.23
C THR A 21 0.41 0.23 -8.48
N MET A 22 -0.73 -0.02 -7.84
CA MET A 22 -1.91 0.86 -7.92
C MET A 22 -1.61 2.30 -7.48
N ILE A 23 -0.84 2.50 -6.40
CA ILE A 23 -0.48 3.85 -5.95
C ILE A 23 0.42 4.56 -6.97
N ARG A 24 1.39 3.85 -7.56
CA ARG A 24 2.27 4.40 -8.62
C ARG A 24 1.46 4.83 -9.84
N ASP A 25 0.52 3.99 -10.27
CA ASP A 25 -0.36 4.29 -11.41
C ASP A 25 -1.26 5.49 -11.11
N ALA A 26 -1.83 5.55 -9.90
CA ALA A 26 -2.64 6.68 -9.47
C ALA A 26 -1.85 7.99 -9.43
N LEU A 27 -0.58 7.96 -9.04
CA LEU A 27 0.32 9.12 -9.09
C LEU A 27 0.67 9.52 -10.52
N ALA A 28 0.88 8.55 -11.42
CA ALA A 28 1.13 8.80 -12.84
C ALA A 28 -0.10 9.39 -13.56
N ALA A 29 -1.31 9.10 -13.07
CA ALA A 29 -2.57 9.60 -13.59
C ALA A 29 -2.90 11.06 -13.20
N ASN A 30 -1.95 11.81 -12.63
CA ASN A 30 -2.12 13.20 -12.18
C ASN A 30 -3.34 13.37 -11.26
N PRO A 31 -3.30 12.78 -10.05
CA PRO A 31 -4.42 12.80 -9.11
C PRO A 31 -4.69 14.23 -8.63
N SER A 32 -5.85 14.46 -8.01
CA SER A 32 -6.21 15.77 -7.48
C SER A 32 -5.16 16.29 -6.49
N GLU A 33 -5.03 17.62 -6.38
CA GLU A 33 -4.08 18.26 -5.46
C GLU A 33 -4.29 17.80 -4.00
N ALA A 34 -5.53 17.47 -3.62
CA ALA A 34 -5.87 16.97 -2.29
C ALA A 34 -5.46 15.50 -2.05
N ALA A 35 -5.34 14.70 -3.11
CA ALA A 35 -4.93 13.29 -3.06
C ALA A 35 -3.42 13.13 -3.21
N LEU A 36 -2.77 13.96 -4.03
CA LEU A 36 -1.35 13.88 -4.36
C LEU A 36 -0.39 13.74 -3.15
N PRO A 37 -0.46 14.58 -2.10
CA PRO A 37 0.43 14.43 -0.95
C PRO A 37 0.16 13.16 -0.14
N LYS A 38 -1.11 12.71 -0.08
CA LYS A 38 -1.50 11.47 0.61
C LYS A 38 -0.97 10.24 -0.12
N LEU A 39 -1.10 10.20 -1.44
CA LEU A 39 -0.60 9.12 -2.29
C LEU A 39 0.94 9.02 -2.24
N LYS A 40 1.66 10.15 -2.30
CA LYS A 40 3.13 10.15 -2.14
C LYS A 40 3.58 9.60 -0.79
N LYS A 41 2.86 9.95 0.30
CA LYS A 41 3.15 9.43 1.64
C LYS A 41 2.85 7.93 1.70
N ALA A 42 1.67 7.51 1.25
CA ALA A 42 1.26 6.11 1.25
C ALA A 42 2.23 5.23 0.46
N LEU A 43 2.66 5.67 -0.72
CA LEU A 43 3.66 4.97 -1.52
C LEU A 43 4.96 4.75 -0.73
N ARG A 44 5.51 5.81 -0.13
CA ARG A 44 6.76 5.73 0.64
C ARG A 44 6.64 4.78 1.84
N VAL A 45 5.48 4.74 2.50
CA VAL A 45 5.23 3.82 3.61
C VAL A 45 5.16 2.39 3.06
N ALA A 46 4.26 2.12 2.11
CA ALA A 46 4.09 0.79 1.53
C ALA A 46 5.40 0.20 0.98
N GLU A 47 6.22 0.99 0.27
CA GLU A 47 7.55 0.55 -0.21
C GLU A 47 8.53 0.20 0.92
N ARG A 48 8.48 0.93 2.05
CA ARG A 48 9.31 0.64 3.23
C ARG A 48 8.85 -0.65 3.89
N GLU A 49 7.56 -0.76 4.17
CA GLU A 49 7.00 -1.92 4.87
C GLU A 49 7.14 -3.20 4.03
N GLN A 50 6.95 -3.13 2.70
CA GLN A 50 7.25 -4.25 1.78
C GLN A 50 8.70 -4.73 1.90
N LYS A 51 9.66 -3.79 2.05
CA LYS A 51 11.08 -4.12 2.20
C LYS A 51 11.40 -4.70 3.58
N GLU A 52 10.67 -4.25 4.60
CA GLU A 52 10.81 -4.72 5.98
C GLU A 52 10.10 -6.07 6.22
N GLY A 53 9.17 -6.45 5.33
CA GLY A 53 8.36 -7.67 5.46
C GLY A 53 7.12 -7.48 6.33
N GLU A 54 6.82 -6.25 6.72
CA GLU A 54 5.67 -5.84 7.54
C GLU A 54 4.45 -5.64 6.62
N PHE A 55 3.88 -6.75 6.13
CA PHE A 55 2.86 -6.68 5.08
C PHE A 55 1.51 -6.12 5.57
N ASP A 56 1.15 -6.31 6.83
CA ASP A 56 -0.06 -5.74 7.41
C ASP A 56 -0.02 -4.19 7.37
N GLU A 57 1.11 -3.62 7.76
CA GLU A 57 1.39 -2.18 7.74
C GLU A 57 1.47 -1.64 6.31
N CYS A 58 1.98 -2.44 5.38
CA CYS A 58 1.90 -2.12 3.96
C CYS A 58 0.44 -2.02 3.50
N LEU A 59 -0.41 -2.99 3.85
CA LEU A 59 -1.82 -3.01 3.47
C LEU A 59 -2.60 -1.85 4.10
N ASP A 60 -2.25 -1.41 5.31
CA ASP A 60 -2.78 -0.20 5.92
C ASP A 60 -2.45 1.05 5.10
N ALA A 61 -1.20 1.18 4.64
CA ALA A 61 -0.80 2.29 3.77
C ALA A 61 -1.51 2.25 2.41
N VAL A 62 -1.71 1.06 1.84
CA VAL A 62 -2.49 0.86 0.60
C VAL A 62 -3.95 1.26 0.82
N THR A 63 -4.53 0.93 1.96
CA THR A 63 -5.90 1.30 2.32
C THR A 63 -6.05 2.81 2.46
N ASP A 64 -5.09 3.49 3.07
CA ASP A 64 -5.08 4.96 3.16
C ASP A 64 -4.98 5.63 1.79
N ALA A 65 -4.22 5.04 0.85
CA ALA A 65 -4.21 5.50 -0.54
C ALA A 65 -5.56 5.34 -1.22
N ARG A 66 -6.25 4.21 -1.04
CA ARG A 66 -7.60 3.97 -1.59
C ARG A 66 -8.60 5.00 -1.07
N LYS A 67 -8.59 5.26 0.25
CA LYS A 67 -9.41 6.32 0.86
C LYS A 67 -9.14 7.69 0.26
N ALA A 68 -7.87 8.03 0.01
CA ALA A 68 -7.49 9.31 -0.61
C ALA A 68 -7.99 9.44 -2.06
N LEU A 69 -8.21 8.32 -2.75
CA LEU A 69 -8.81 8.25 -4.09
C LEU A 69 -10.34 8.16 -4.07
N GLY A 70 -10.96 8.06 -2.90
CA GLY A 70 -12.41 7.85 -2.76
C GLY A 70 -12.87 6.44 -3.14
N ARG A 71 -12.03 5.43 -2.90
CA ARG A 71 -12.30 4.01 -3.15
C ARG A 71 -12.38 3.22 -1.85
#